data_AF-A0A3S3NHW1-F1
#
_entry.id   AF-A0A3S3NHW1-F1
#
_cell.length_a   1.000
_cell.length_b   1.000
_cell.length_c   1.000
_cell.angle_alpha   90.00
_cell.angle_beta   90.00
_cell.angle_gamma   90.00
#
_symmetry.space_group_name_H-M   'P 1'
#
loop_
_entity.id
_entity.type
_entity.pdbx_description
1 polymer ?
#
loop_
_entity_poly.entity_id
_entity_poly.type
_entity_poly.pdbx_seq_one_letter_code
_entity_poly.pdbx_strand_id
1 'polypeptide(L)'
;MFIEFDSFFLHASVTEWSGGLYVSPTIAGSRPGGLIAGAWAAMMSIGLKGNKMILVKDTEISNLKRIFAAHLWTWDVCGCCSSSYLDNTRLIMEVSRQIQNGVEEIPELFIIGRPDMTIVAFGSNIIDIFEVNDLMSSKGWHLNALQKPNSIHICVTLQHVPVVIDFIRDLRESVNTVKENPGPISGGLAPIYGAAGKMPDRGTVQDLLVHYMDSSC
;
A
#
# COMPACT_ATOMS: atom_id res chain seq x y z
N MET A 1 8.19 -21.68 -30.40
CA MET A 1 8.02 -21.13 -29.04
C MET A 1 6.82 -21.82 -28.42
N PHE A 2 7.03 -22.97 -27.78
CA PHE A 2 6.00 -23.63 -27.01
C PHE A 2 6.11 -23.13 -25.57
N ILE A 3 5.15 -22.32 -25.14
CA ILE A 3 4.97 -21.99 -23.73
C ILE A 3 4.06 -23.10 -23.19
N GLU A 4 4.63 -24.11 -22.55
CA GLU A 4 3.83 -25.07 -21.78
C GLU A 4 3.33 -24.36 -20.51
N PHE A 5 2.03 -24.08 -20.49
CA PHE A 5 1.34 -23.66 -19.27
C PHE A 5 0.97 -24.91 -18.48
N ASP A 6 1.93 -25.46 -17.75
CA ASP A 6 1.61 -26.50 -16.76
C ASP A 6 0.94 -25.83 -15.55
N SER A 7 -0.26 -26.31 -15.24
CA SER A 7 -1.32 -25.59 -14.52
C SER A 7 -1.07 -25.31 -13.02
N PHE A 8 0.15 -25.47 -12.52
CA PHE A 8 0.47 -25.25 -11.11
C PHE A 8 1.80 -24.52 -10.81
N PHE A 9 2.68 -24.29 -11.78
CA PHE A 9 3.93 -23.54 -11.56
C PHE A 9 4.26 -22.62 -12.75
N LEU A 10 4.26 -21.30 -12.52
CA LEU A 10 4.65 -20.29 -13.51
C LEU A 10 6.17 -20.27 -13.69
N HIS A 11 6.73 -21.23 -14.42
CA HIS A 11 8.10 -21.16 -14.92
C HIS A 11 8.14 -21.14 -16.45
N ALA A 12 9.06 -20.39 -17.03
CA ALA A 12 9.36 -20.43 -18.45
C ALA A 12 10.56 -21.36 -18.68
N SER A 13 10.38 -22.45 -19.42
CA SER A 13 11.45 -23.35 -19.85
C SER A 13 11.57 -23.36 -21.36
N VAL A 14 12.78 -23.16 -21.88
CA VAL A 14 13.11 -23.25 -23.30
C VAL A 14 14.19 -24.31 -23.47
N THR A 15 13.83 -25.44 -24.07
CA THR A 15 14.70 -26.62 -24.24
C THR A 15 15.40 -26.66 -25.61
N GLU A 16 14.84 -25.97 -26.61
CA GLU A 16 15.32 -26.00 -28.00
C GLU A 16 16.26 -24.84 -28.37
N TRP A 17 16.59 -23.97 -27.41
CA TRP A 17 17.44 -22.82 -27.71
C TRP A 17 18.89 -23.26 -27.94
N SER A 18 19.53 -22.73 -28.98
CA SER A 18 20.94 -23.03 -29.31
C SER A 18 21.92 -22.64 -28.20
N GLY A 19 21.52 -21.73 -27.30
CA GLY A 19 22.27 -21.35 -26.10
C GLY A 19 22.17 -22.38 -24.96
N GLY A 20 21.48 -23.50 -25.17
CA GLY A 20 21.26 -24.55 -24.17
C GLY A 20 19.94 -24.40 -23.42
N LEU A 21 19.74 -25.25 -22.41
CA LEU A 21 18.55 -25.25 -21.57
C LEU A 21 18.43 -23.92 -20.81
N TYR A 22 17.33 -23.21 -21.03
CA TYR A 22 17.01 -21.97 -20.33
C TYR A 22 15.77 -22.16 -19.46
N VAL A 23 15.87 -21.84 -18.17
CA VAL A 23 14.75 -21.92 -17.22
C VAL A 23 14.69 -20.64 -16.41
N SER A 24 13.52 -19.99 -16.38
CA SER A 24 13.24 -18.82 -15.55
C SER A 24 12.00 -19.02 -14.68
N PRO A 25 12.09 -18.89 -13.34
CA PRO A 25 10.95 -19.09 -12.45
C PRO A 25 9.99 -17.88 -12.36
N THR A 26 10.28 -16.77 -13.05
CA THR A 26 9.39 -15.60 -13.18
C THR A 26 9.61 -14.93 -14.54
N ILE A 27 8.88 -13.85 -14.86
CA ILE A 27 8.91 -13.19 -16.18
C ILE A 27 10.31 -12.72 -16.61
N ALA A 28 11.17 -12.34 -15.66
CA ALA A 28 12.48 -11.79 -15.92
C ALA A 28 13.58 -12.87 -15.88
N GLY A 29 14.47 -12.84 -16.88
CA GLY A 29 15.73 -13.59 -16.90
C GLY A 29 16.75 -13.00 -15.92
N SER A 30 17.50 -11.98 -16.37
CA SER A 30 18.40 -11.21 -15.49
C SER A 30 17.62 -10.46 -14.40
N ARG A 31 18.10 -10.51 -13.15
CA ARG A 31 17.42 -9.92 -11.98
C ARG A 31 18.38 -9.09 -11.14
N PRO A 32 17.92 -7.99 -10.52
CA PRO A 32 18.72 -7.18 -9.62
C PRO A 32 18.91 -7.88 -8.27
N GLY A 33 20.01 -8.63 -8.12
CA GLY A 33 20.32 -9.39 -6.89
C GLY A 33 20.36 -8.53 -5.62
N GLY A 34 20.69 -7.24 -5.74
CA GLY A 34 20.70 -6.28 -4.62
C GLY A 34 19.35 -6.12 -3.92
N LEU A 35 18.23 -6.14 -4.66
CA LEU A 35 16.89 -6.03 -4.06
C LEU A 35 16.52 -7.29 -3.26
N ILE A 36 16.95 -8.46 -3.73
CA ILE A 36 16.74 -9.73 -3.04
C ILE A 36 17.54 -9.75 -1.73
N ALA A 37 18.82 -9.35 -1.80
CA ALA A 37 19.67 -9.23 -0.62
C ALA A 37 19.12 -8.20 0.38
N GLY A 38 18.61 -7.06 -0.10
CA GLY A 38 17.98 -6.03 0.72
C GLY A 38 16.71 -6.52 1.43
N ALA A 39 15.84 -7.22 0.71
CA ALA A 39 14.64 -7.83 1.30
C ALA A 39 15.00 -8.88 2.37
N TRP A 40 15.99 -9.74 2.09
CA TRP A 40 16.50 -10.70 3.06
C TRP A 40 17.08 -9.99 4.30
N ALA A 41 17.92 -8.97 4.11
CA ALA A 41 18.52 -8.21 5.19
C ALA A 41 17.45 -7.51 6.05
N ALA A 42 16.41 -6.95 5.44
CA ALA A 42 15.28 -6.34 6.15
C ALA A 42 14.51 -7.38 6.98
N MET A 43 14.23 -8.57 6.44
CA MET A 43 13.57 -9.63 7.20
C MET A 43 14.43 -10.11 8.38
N MET A 44 15.74 -10.26 8.18
CA MET A 44 16.66 -10.72 9.21
C MET A 44 16.91 -9.67 10.29
N SER A 45 16.97 -8.39 9.94
CA SER A 45 17.18 -7.29 10.91
C SER A 45 15.97 -7.06 11.81
N ILE A 46 14.76 -7.27 11.27
CA ILE A 46 13.51 -7.12 12.02
C ILE A 46 13.25 -8.34 12.94
N GLY A 47 13.71 -9.53 12.54
CA GLY A 47 13.66 -10.75 13.35
C GLY A 47 12.27 -11.41 13.41
N LEU A 48 12.24 -12.74 13.29
CA LEU A 48 11.03 -13.56 13.49
C LEU A 48 11.30 -14.63 14.55
N LYS A 49 11.22 -14.26 15.83
CA LYS A 49 11.06 -15.22 16.93
C LYS A 49 9.85 -14.80 17.77
N GLY A 50 8.68 -15.33 17.40
CA GLY A 50 7.40 -15.06 18.06
C GLY A 50 6.23 -15.55 17.23
N ASN A 51 5.99 -16.86 17.24
CA ASN A 51 4.84 -17.46 16.56
C ASN A 51 3.52 -16.91 17.12
N LYS A 52 2.78 -16.17 16.28
CA LYS A 52 1.37 -16.40 15.95
C LYS A 52 1.03 -15.46 14.78
N MET A 53 1.22 -15.98 13.57
CA MET A 53 0.61 -15.41 12.38
C MET A 53 -0.90 -15.55 12.55
N ILE A 54 -1.55 -14.46 12.95
CA ILE A 54 -2.99 -14.32 12.76
C ILE A 54 -3.18 -14.45 11.25
N LEU A 55 -3.90 -15.50 10.80
CA LEU A 55 -4.46 -15.74 9.45
C LEU A 55 -4.08 -17.03 8.70
N VAL A 56 -3.23 -17.95 9.18
CA VAL A 56 -3.03 -19.25 8.49
C VAL A 56 -3.00 -20.43 9.46
N LYS A 57 -3.85 -21.45 9.23
CA LYS A 57 -3.95 -22.66 10.05
C LYS A 57 -2.65 -23.46 10.03
N ASP A 58 -2.14 -23.74 11.23
CA ASP A 58 -0.89 -24.43 11.56
C ASP A 58 -0.92 -25.94 11.25
N THR A 59 -0.60 -26.40 10.05
CA THR A 59 -0.41 -27.86 9.86
C THR A 59 0.78 -28.29 9.00
N GLU A 60 1.48 -27.39 8.30
CA GLU A 60 2.62 -27.80 7.43
C GLU A 60 4.03 -27.37 7.91
N ILE A 61 4.15 -26.61 9.01
CA ILE A 61 5.43 -25.99 9.42
C ILE A 61 6.34 -26.97 10.22
N SER A 62 5.86 -28.16 10.59
CA SER A 62 6.61 -29.11 11.42
C SER A 62 7.75 -29.81 10.68
N ASN A 63 7.61 -30.05 9.38
CA ASN A 63 8.60 -30.82 8.61
C ASN A 63 9.80 -29.99 8.14
N LEU A 64 9.65 -28.68 7.96
CA LEU A 64 10.74 -27.80 7.50
C LEU A 64 11.82 -27.54 8.58
N LYS A 65 11.46 -27.63 9.86
CA LYS A 65 12.37 -27.35 10.99
C LYS A 65 13.49 -28.38 11.15
N ARG A 66 13.36 -29.58 10.57
CA ARG A 66 14.36 -30.65 10.69
C ARG A 66 15.53 -30.52 9.71
N ILE A 67 15.32 -29.91 8.54
CA ILE A 67 16.33 -29.87 7.46
C ILE A 67 17.42 -28.82 7.72
N PHE A 68 17.13 -27.77 8.49
CA PHE A 68 18.07 -26.65 8.68
C PHE A 68 18.79 -26.61 10.05
N ALA A 69 18.59 -27.62 10.90
CA ALA A 69 19.10 -27.61 12.28
C ALA A 69 20.61 -27.93 12.44
N ALA A 70 21.34 -28.18 11.35
CA ALA A 70 22.68 -28.79 11.44
C ALA A 70 23.88 -27.81 11.44
N HIS A 71 23.74 -26.48 11.29
CA HIS A 71 24.93 -25.63 11.15
C HIS A 71 24.93 -24.18 11.70
N LEU A 72 23.98 -23.77 12.54
CA LEU A 72 23.97 -22.39 13.09
C LEU A 72 23.60 -22.35 14.58
N TRP A 73 24.46 -22.89 15.44
CA TRP A 73 24.37 -22.81 16.90
C TRP A 73 25.15 -21.61 17.48
N THR A 74 24.90 -20.39 16.97
CA THR A 74 25.39 -19.13 17.60
C THR A 74 24.33 -18.02 17.68
N TRP A 75 23.05 -18.34 17.47
CA TRP A 75 21.95 -17.36 17.48
C TRP A 75 21.27 -17.15 18.84
N ASP A 76 21.87 -17.58 19.95
CA ASP A 76 21.30 -17.42 21.29
C ASP A 76 21.91 -16.27 22.11
N VAL A 77 22.52 -15.28 21.46
CA VAL A 77 23.00 -14.05 22.13
C VAL A 77 22.45 -12.80 21.45
N CYS A 78 21.15 -12.53 21.63
CA CYS A 78 20.59 -11.19 21.88
C CYS A 78 19.07 -11.31 22.09
N GLY A 79 18.63 -11.39 23.35
CA GLY A 79 17.21 -11.44 23.73
C GLY A 79 16.44 -10.12 23.54
N CYS A 80 16.80 -9.28 22.55
CA CYS A 80 16.24 -7.95 22.33
C CYS A 80 15.45 -7.83 21.00
N CYS A 81 15.44 -8.84 20.13
CA CYS A 81 14.82 -8.79 18.79
C CYS A 81 13.43 -9.45 18.67
N SER A 82 12.82 -9.91 19.76
CA SER A 82 11.56 -10.68 19.74
C SER A 82 10.29 -9.85 19.48
N SER A 83 10.38 -8.52 19.49
CA SER A 83 9.23 -7.61 19.67
C SER A 83 8.98 -6.66 18.50
N SER A 84 9.98 -6.36 17.66
CA SER A 84 9.92 -5.19 16.76
C SER A 84 8.86 -5.27 15.65
N TYR A 85 8.72 -6.39 14.93
CA TYR A 85 7.74 -6.48 13.84
C TYR A 85 6.29 -6.38 14.33
N LEU A 86 5.96 -7.12 15.40
CA LEU A 86 4.63 -7.14 15.96
C LEU A 86 4.31 -5.82 16.66
N ASP A 87 5.28 -5.20 17.35
CA ASP A 87 5.10 -3.87 17.94
C ASP A 87 4.86 -2.81 16.87
N ASN A 88 5.65 -2.83 15.79
CA ASN A 88 5.45 -1.93 14.66
C ASN A 88 4.07 -2.12 14.03
N THR A 89 3.66 -3.38 13.83
CA THR A 89 2.32 -3.70 13.31
C THR A 89 1.25 -3.19 14.27
N ARG A 90 1.39 -3.43 15.58
CA ARG A 90 0.46 -2.95 16.60
C ARG A 90 0.33 -1.43 16.58
N LEU A 91 1.43 -0.71 16.47
CA LEU A 91 1.45 0.76 16.38
C LEU A 91 0.71 1.24 15.13
N ILE A 92 0.98 0.66 13.96
CA ILE A 92 0.30 1.03 12.71
C ILE A 92 -1.20 0.76 12.81
N MET A 93 -1.61 -0.38 13.37
CA MET A 93 -3.01 -0.73 13.54
C MET A 93 -3.72 0.20 14.53
N GLU A 94 -3.02 0.63 15.58
CA GLU A 94 -3.56 1.60 16.54
C GLU A 94 -3.78 2.97 15.90
N VAL A 95 -2.80 3.44 15.12
CA VAL A 95 -2.91 4.70 14.37
C VAL A 95 -4.03 4.62 13.33
N SER A 96 -4.19 3.49 12.64
CA SER A 96 -5.30 3.28 11.72
C SER A 96 -6.64 3.46 12.41
N ARG A 97 -6.82 2.87 13.61
CA ARG A 97 -8.05 3.06 14.40
C ARG A 97 -8.25 4.50 14.86
N GLN A 98 -7.18 5.20 15.25
CA GLN A 98 -7.28 6.62 15.61
C GLN A 98 -7.73 7.48 14.43
N ILE A 99 -7.21 7.21 13.23
CA ILE A 99 -7.64 7.90 12.01
C ILE A 99 -9.11 7.57 11.70
N GLN A 100 -9.51 6.31 11.79
CA GLN A 100 -10.91 5.91 11.58
C GLN A 100 -11.85 6.68 12.52
N ASN A 101 -11.57 6.66 13.82
CA ASN A 101 -12.37 7.39 14.81
C ASN A 101 -12.36 8.90 14.53
N GLY A 102 -11.20 9.47 14.20
CA GLY A 102 -11.07 10.90 13.90
C GLY A 102 -11.83 11.33 12.64
N VAL A 103 -11.97 10.44 11.65
CA VAL A 103 -12.80 10.66 10.46
C VAL A 103 -14.28 10.52 10.80
N GLU A 104 -14.68 9.52 11.58
CA GLU A 104 -16.07 9.32 12.01
C GLU A 104 -16.59 10.45 12.91
N GLU A 105 -15.70 11.12 13.65
CA GLU A 105 -16.02 12.32 14.43
C GLU A 105 -16.35 13.54 13.57
N ILE A 106 -15.99 13.55 12.28
CA ILE A 106 -16.25 14.65 11.35
C ILE A 106 -17.59 14.39 10.64
N PRO A 107 -18.67 15.13 10.93
CA PRO A 107 -20.02 14.82 10.44
C PRO A 107 -20.17 14.81 8.92
N GLU A 108 -19.32 15.57 8.21
CA GLU A 108 -19.33 15.67 6.76
C GLU A 108 -18.70 14.45 6.06
N LEU A 109 -17.91 13.65 6.79
CA LEU A 109 -17.18 12.53 6.24
C LEU A 109 -17.83 11.19 6.61
N PHE A 110 -17.61 10.19 5.77
CA PHE A 110 -17.96 8.81 6.07
C PHE A 110 -16.86 7.86 5.62
N ILE A 111 -16.69 6.76 6.34
CA ILE A 111 -15.75 5.70 5.98
C ILE A 111 -16.37 4.79 4.91
N ILE A 112 -15.57 4.40 3.94
CA ILE A 112 -15.98 3.44 2.91
C ILE A 112 -15.74 2.02 3.40
N GLY A 113 -16.84 1.29 3.59
CA GLY A 113 -16.80 -0.10 4.05
C GLY A 113 -16.35 -0.20 5.51
N ARG A 114 -15.56 -1.23 5.81
CA ARG A 114 -15.02 -1.49 7.16
C ARG A 114 -13.52 -1.80 7.05
N PRO A 115 -12.65 -0.80 7.25
CA PRO A 115 -11.21 -1.00 7.15
C PRO A 115 -10.67 -1.69 8.41
N ASP A 116 -10.53 -3.02 8.39
CA ASP A 116 -9.96 -3.78 9.51
C ASP A 116 -8.41 -3.69 9.58
N MET A 117 -7.77 -3.03 8.60
CA MET A 117 -6.31 -3.00 8.41
C MET A 117 -5.78 -1.54 8.31
N THR A 118 -4.68 -1.33 7.59
CA THR A 118 -3.90 -0.08 7.57
C THR A 118 -4.35 0.92 6.50
N ILE A 119 -5.31 0.57 5.65
CA ILE A 119 -5.81 1.47 4.59
C ILE A 119 -7.18 1.97 5.02
N VAL A 120 -7.33 3.28 5.15
CA VAL A 120 -8.58 3.93 5.51
C VAL A 120 -9.03 4.78 4.32
N ALA A 121 -10.14 4.38 3.71
CA ALA A 121 -10.79 5.13 2.63
C ALA A 121 -12.01 5.86 3.17
N PHE A 122 -12.15 7.13 2.83
CA PHE A 122 -13.26 7.97 3.27
C PHE A 122 -13.70 8.94 2.17
N GLY A 123 -14.96 9.33 2.24
CA GLY A 123 -15.60 10.22 1.28
C GLY A 123 -16.55 11.20 1.97
N SER A 124 -17.22 12.02 1.18
CA SER A 124 -18.31 12.88 1.63
C SER A 124 -19.46 12.86 0.64
N ASN A 125 -20.69 12.98 1.16
CA ASN A 125 -21.89 13.16 0.35
C ASN A 125 -22.35 14.63 0.30
N ILE A 126 -21.68 15.51 1.04
CA ILE A 126 -22.10 16.91 1.25
C ILE A 126 -21.10 17.87 0.61
N ILE A 127 -19.80 17.56 0.69
CA ILE A 127 -18.71 18.37 0.13
C ILE A 127 -17.91 17.60 -0.91
N ASP A 128 -17.19 18.31 -1.79
CA ASP A 128 -16.28 17.66 -2.74
C ASP A 128 -15.00 17.19 -2.03
N ILE A 129 -14.84 15.87 -1.93
CA ILE A 129 -13.69 15.26 -1.26
C ILE A 129 -12.37 15.56 -1.97
N PHE A 130 -12.39 15.88 -3.27
CA PHE A 130 -11.18 16.23 -4.00
C PHE A 130 -10.70 17.65 -3.66
N GLU A 131 -11.60 18.58 -3.35
CA GLU A 131 -11.19 19.92 -2.85
C GLU A 131 -10.52 19.80 -1.47
N VAL A 132 -11.05 18.92 -0.61
CA VAL A 132 -10.39 18.57 0.66
C VAL A 132 -9.00 17.99 0.41
N ASN A 133 -8.84 17.14 -0.61
CA ASN A 133 -7.55 16.58 -0.98
C ASN A 133 -6.54 17.63 -1.44
N ASP A 134 -6.98 18.63 -2.21
CA ASP A 134 -6.11 19.72 -2.66
C ASP A 134 -5.64 20.60 -1.49
N LEU A 135 -6.52 20.88 -0.52
CA LEU A 135 -6.14 21.57 0.71
C LEU A 135 -5.13 20.76 1.53
N MET A 136 -5.39 19.48 1.72
CA MET A 136 -4.47 18.57 2.41
C MET A 136 -3.12 18.53 1.68
N SER A 137 -3.13 18.50 0.35
CA SER A 137 -1.92 18.57 -0.49
C SER A 137 -1.15 19.89 -0.30
N SER A 138 -1.85 21.02 -0.18
CA SER A 138 -1.22 22.32 0.12
C SER A 138 -0.53 22.35 1.49
N LYS A 139 -1.02 21.55 2.44
CA LYS A 139 -0.43 21.35 3.79
C LYS A 139 0.68 20.27 3.81
N GLY A 140 0.98 19.66 2.66
CA GLY A 140 2.04 18.65 2.51
C GLY A 140 1.57 17.20 2.62
N TRP A 141 0.26 16.95 2.70
CA TRP A 141 -0.30 15.60 2.76
C TRP A 141 -0.60 15.06 1.37
N HIS A 142 -0.02 13.92 1.02
CA HIS A 142 -0.28 13.26 -0.26
C HIS A 142 -1.20 12.05 -0.07
N LEU A 143 -2.48 12.24 -0.36
CA LEU A 143 -3.50 11.19 -0.29
C LEU A 143 -3.83 10.65 -1.68
N ASN A 144 -4.29 9.41 -1.74
CA ASN A 144 -4.66 8.79 -3.00
C ASN A 144 -6.12 9.09 -3.32
N ALA A 145 -6.34 9.74 -4.46
CA ALA A 145 -7.68 9.97 -5.01
C ALA A 145 -8.26 8.67 -5.58
N LEU A 146 -9.48 8.36 -5.17
CA LEU A 146 -10.25 7.19 -5.58
C LEU A 146 -11.53 7.61 -6.31
N GLN A 147 -12.03 6.72 -7.16
CA GLN A 147 -13.26 6.90 -7.91
C GLN A 147 -14.19 5.72 -7.69
N LYS A 148 -15.51 5.95 -7.84
CA LYS A 148 -16.58 4.96 -7.71
C LYS A 148 -16.64 4.27 -6.33
N PRO A 149 -17.05 4.98 -5.25
CA PRO A 149 -17.49 6.38 -5.19
C PRO A 149 -16.31 7.37 -5.07
N ASN A 150 -16.56 8.66 -5.32
CA ASN A 150 -15.54 9.70 -5.14
C ASN A 150 -15.06 9.67 -3.69
N SER A 151 -13.77 9.44 -3.52
CA SER A 151 -13.18 9.25 -2.20
C SER A 151 -11.68 9.47 -2.22
N ILE A 152 -11.11 9.53 -1.03
CA ILE A 152 -9.67 9.53 -0.85
C ILE A 152 -9.29 8.47 0.17
N HIS A 153 -8.07 7.93 0.06
CA HIS A 153 -7.57 7.01 1.06
C HIS A 153 -6.18 7.39 1.54
N ILE A 154 -5.89 6.99 2.78
CA ILE A 154 -4.56 7.00 3.37
C ILE A 154 -4.11 5.57 3.64
N CYS A 155 -2.87 5.24 3.25
CA CYS A 155 -2.21 4.00 3.64
C CYS A 155 -1.32 4.29 4.84
N VAL A 156 -1.75 3.84 6.02
CA VAL A 156 -1.06 4.07 7.28
C VAL A 156 0.20 3.20 7.33
N THR A 157 1.31 3.87 7.58
CA THR A 157 2.64 3.28 7.77
C THR A 157 3.24 3.77 9.08
N LEU A 158 4.39 3.22 9.49
CA LEU A 158 5.10 3.66 10.70
C LEU A 158 5.39 5.16 10.78
N GLN A 159 5.54 5.82 9.64
CA GLN A 159 5.80 7.28 9.58
C GLN A 159 4.62 8.11 10.10
N HIS A 160 3.42 7.53 10.15
CA HIS A 160 2.21 8.24 10.59
C HIS A 160 2.01 8.22 12.11
N VAL A 161 2.77 7.39 12.84
CA VAL A 161 2.67 7.26 14.30
C VAL A 161 2.85 8.60 15.03
N PRO A 162 3.88 9.42 14.75
CA PRO A 162 4.07 10.69 15.45
C PRO A 162 3.14 11.82 14.97
N VAL A 163 2.54 11.71 13.79
CA VAL A 163 1.84 12.82 13.11
C VAL A 163 0.33 12.62 12.99
N VAL A 164 -0.23 11.56 13.61
CA VAL A 164 -1.66 11.25 13.52
C VAL A 164 -2.57 12.38 14.03
N ILE A 165 -2.15 13.07 15.07
CA ILE A 165 -2.91 14.19 15.65
C ILE A 165 -2.92 15.38 14.68
N ASP A 166 -1.76 15.70 14.09
CA ASP A 166 -1.65 16.76 13.09
C ASP A 166 -2.48 16.44 11.85
N PHE A 167 -2.46 15.18 11.40
CA PHE A 167 -3.29 14.72 10.28
C PHE A 167 -4.79 14.97 10.53
N ILE A 168 -5.31 14.55 11.69
CA ILE A 168 -6.73 14.71 12.02
C ILE A 168 -7.11 16.19 12.16
N ARG A 169 -6.24 17.01 12.78
CA ARG A 169 -6.43 18.46 12.88
C ARG A 169 -6.51 19.09 11.49
N ASP A 170 -5.53 18.82 10.65
CA ASP A 170 -5.42 19.41 9.32
C ASP A 170 -6.58 18.99 8.42
N LEU A 171 -7.04 17.73 8.55
CA LEU A 171 -8.21 17.20 7.85
C LEU A 171 -9.49 17.93 8.28
N ARG A 172 -9.71 18.11 9.58
CA ARG A 172 -10.87 18.83 10.13
C ARG A 172 -10.89 20.28 9.66
N GLU A 173 -9.75 20.96 9.69
CA GLU A 173 -9.61 22.32 9.16
C GLU A 173 -9.90 22.41 7.66
N SER A 174 -9.43 21.42 6.88
CA SER A 174 -9.64 21.39 5.43
C SER A 174 -11.12 21.17 5.10
N VAL A 175 -11.80 20.28 5.81
CA VAL A 175 -13.25 20.06 5.70
C VAL A 175 -14.02 21.34 6.05
N ASN A 176 -13.68 22.02 7.14
CA ASN A 176 -14.33 23.27 7.52
C ASN A 176 -14.14 24.37 6.47
N THR A 177 -12.94 24.47 5.90
CA THR A 177 -12.62 25.47 4.87
C THR A 177 -13.47 25.25 3.60
N VAL A 178 -13.58 24.00 3.12
CA VAL A 178 -14.42 23.65 1.97
C VAL A 178 -15.90 23.88 2.27
N LYS A 179 -16.33 23.62 3.50
CA LYS A 179 -17.71 23.86 3.93
C LYS A 179 -18.08 25.35 3.96
N GLU A 180 -17.16 26.22 4.40
CA GLU A 180 -17.38 27.67 4.44
C GLU A 180 -17.28 28.33 3.06
N ASN A 181 -16.37 27.83 2.21
CA ASN A 181 -16.15 28.35 0.86
C ASN A 181 -16.22 27.20 -0.16
N PRO A 182 -17.44 26.75 -0.52
CA PRO A 182 -17.60 25.71 -1.53
C PRO A 182 -17.21 26.25 -2.90
N GLY A 183 -16.19 25.65 -3.51
CA GLY A 183 -15.71 26.01 -4.85
C GLY A 183 -14.24 25.67 -5.09
N PRO A 184 -13.86 25.40 -6.36
CA PRO A 184 -12.54 24.88 -6.67
C PRO A 184 -11.45 25.89 -6.34
N ILE A 185 -10.46 25.44 -5.59
CA ILE A 185 -9.27 26.23 -5.28
C ILE A 185 -8.44 26.34 -6.56
N SER A 186 -8.02 27.56 -6.90
CA SER A 186 -7.21 27.86 -8.06
C SER A 186 -5.91 27.03 -8.08
N GLY A 187 -5.77 26.12 -9.03
CA GLY A 187 -4.54 25.34 -9.28
C GLY A 187 -4.49 23.93 -8.69
N GLY A 188 -5.57 23.45 -8.07
CA GLY A 188 -5.67 22.10 -7.54
C GLY A 188 -5.91 21.01 -8.59
N LEU A 189 -5.71 19.73 -8.23
CA LEU A 189 -5.97 18.58 -9.11
C LEU A 189 -7.42 18.08 -9.01
N ALA A 190 -8.23 18.62 -8.09
CA ALA A 190 -9.63 18.25 -7.93
C ALA A 190 -10.45 18.33 -9.23
N PRO A 191 -10.31 19.37 -10.07
CA PRO A 191 -11.02 19.43 -11.34
C PRO A 191 -10.64 18.28 -12.29
N ILE A 192 -9.37 17.84 -12.27
CA ILE A 192 -8.88 16.73 -13.11
C ILE A 192 -9.48 15.41 -12.63
N TYR A 193 -9.39 15.12 -11.33
CA TYR A 193 -9.95 13.87 -10.78
C TYR A 193 -11.48 13.83 -10.89
N GLY A 194 -12.15 14.96 -10.67
CA GLY A 194 -13.59 15.12 -10.84
C GLY A 194 -14.04 14.96 -12.30
N ALA A 195 -13.30 15.52 -13.26
CA ALA A 195 -13.56 15.34 -14.69
C ALA A 195 -13.31 13.89 -15.13
N ALA A 196 -12.21 13.28 -14.67
CA ALA A 196 -11.88 11.89 -14.98
C ALA A 196 -12.97 10.90 -14.53
N GLY A 197 -13.60 11.14 -13.38
CA GLY A 197 -14.71 10.29 -12.90
C GLY A 197 -16.00 10.43 -13.71
N LYS A 198 -16.18 11.55 -14.44
CA LYS A 198 -17.39 11.87 -15.21
C LYS A 198 -17.25 11.59 -16.72
N MET A 199 -16.04 11.34 -17.22
CA MET A 199 -15.82 11.07 -18.65
C MET A 199 -16.48 9.75 -19.08
N PRO A 200 -17.43 9.78 -20.03
CA PRO A 200 -18.13 8.57 -20.49
C PRO A 200 -17.26 7.72 -21.44
N ASP A 201 -16.37 8.36 -22.19
CA ASP A 201 -15.44 7.67 -23.10
C ASP A 201 -14.12 7.36 -22.39
N ARG A 202 -13.80 6.06 -22.30
CA ARG A 202 -12.54 5.60 -21.72
C ARG A 202 -11.36 5.70 -22.69
N GLY A 203 -11.60 5.88 -23.99
CA GLY A 203 -10.55 6.09 -24.99
C GLY A 203 -9.78 7.39 -24.74
N THR A 204 -10.50 8.48 -24.47
CA THR A 204 -9.90 9.78 -24.13
C THR A 204 -9.01 9.73 -22.87
N VAL A 205 -9.40 8.94 -21.86
CA VAL A 205 -8.58 8.74 -20.64
C VAL A 205 -7.31 7.96 -20.98
N GLN A 206 -7.39 6.96 -21.87
CA GLN A 206 -6.22 6.22 -22.32
C GLN A 206 -5.22 7.12 -23.06
N ASP A 207 -5.70 7.96 -23.98
CA ASP A 207 -4.83 8.86 -24.74
C ASP A 207 -4.13 9.88 -23.82
N LEU A 208 -4.85 10.43 -22.84
CA LEU A 208 -4.26 11.29 -21.82
C LEU A 208 -3.16 10.59 -21.02
N LEU A 209 -3.37 9.32 -20.64
CA LEU A 209 -2.38 8.52 -19.92
C LEU A 209 -1.16 8.21 -20.77
N VAL A 210 -1.33 7.93 -22.07
CA VAL A 210 -0.22 7.75 -23.00
C VAL A 210 0.63 9.02 -23.09
N HIS A 211 0.00 10.17 -23.28
CA HIS A 211 0.71 11.45 -23.30
C HIS A 211 1.43 11.75 -21.99
N TYR A 212 0.84 11.40 -20.85
CA TYR A 212 1.50 11.54 -19.55
C TYR A 212 2.75 10.66 -19.44
N MET A 213 2.68 9.39 -19.85
CA MET A 213 3.84 8.49 -19.89
C MET A 213 4.94 9.01 -20.80
N ASP A 214 4.57 9.50 -21.99
CA ASP A 214 5.52 10.08 -22.94
C ASP A 214 6.21 11.33 -22.39
N SER A 215 5.48 12.16 -21.62
CA SER A 215 6.03 13.36 -20.99
C SER A 215 6.95 13.10 -19.79
N SER A 216 6.87 11.90 -19.21
CA SER A 216 7.64 11.49 -18.03
C SER A 216 8.97 10.81 -18.40
N CYS A 217 9.24 10.65 -19.70
CA CYS A 217 10.46 10.03 -20.24
C CYS A 217 11.56 11.06 -20.52
#